data_AF-A0A0J1JE40-F1
#
_entry.id   AF-A0A0J1JE40-F1
#
_cell.length_a   1.000
_cell.length_b   1.000
_cell.length_c   1.000
_cell.angle_alpha   90.00
_cell.angle_beta   90.00
_cell.angle_gamma   90.00
#
_symmetry.space_group_name_H-M   'P 1'
#
loop_
_entity.id
_entity.type
_entity.pdbx_description
1 polymer ?
#
loop_
_entity_poly.entity_id
_entity_poly.type
_entity_poly.pdbx_seq_one_letter_code
_entity_poly.pdbx_strand_id
1 'polypeptide(L)'
;MMAGTVATCSMVSLSVKAEPLLMAFDEYMQRCMQTYGGDEVTEKVCESQYRAIEEKEAALTAQTDALTDAVWSGDEGLPNGGAANGQ
;
A
#
# COMPACT_ATOMS: atom_id res chain seq x y z
N MET A 1 -32.40 37.44 7.51
CA MET A 1 -30.98 37.13 7.75
C MET A 1 -30.82 35.62 7.62
N MET A 2 -30.34 35.13 6.49
CA MET A 2 -30.13 33.69 6.27
C MET A 2 -28.71 33.34 6.69
N ALA A 3 -28.56 32.62 7.80
CA ALA A 3 -27.29 32.06 8.24
C ALA A 3 -27.02 30.80 7.41
N GLY A 4 -26.16 30.94 6.39
CA GLY A 4 -25.63 29.80 5.64
C GLY A 4 -24.53 29.12 6.46
N THR A 5 -24.82 27.94 6.99
CA THR A 5 -23.81 27.07 7.61
C THR A 5 -22.92 26.47 6.53
N VAL A 6 -21.66 26.92 6.49
CA VAL A 6 -20.61 26.33 5.66
C VAL A 6 -20.23 24.98 6.28
N ALA A 7 -20.54 23.88 5.59
CA ALA A 7 -20.09 22.55 5.96
C ALA A 7 -18.59 22.43 5.65
N THR A 8 -17.76 22.70 6.64
CA THR A 8 -16.33 22.37 6.59
C THR A 8 -16.18 20.85 6.66
N CYS A 9 -15.91 20.19 5.52
CA CYS A 9 -15.45 18.81 5.49
C CYS A 9 -14.08 18.74 6.16
N SER A 10 -14.04 18.42 7.45
CA SER A 10 -12.83 18.00 8.13
C SER A 10 -12.31 16.75 7.44
N MET A 11 -11.19 16.88 6.72
CA MET A 11 -10.46 15.73 6.18
C MET A 11 -9.83 15.00 7.37
N VAL A 12 -10.54 14.01 7.90
CA VAL A 12 -9.97 13.09 8.88
C VAL A 12 -8.96 12.24 8.13
N SER A 13 -7.67 12.47 8.39
CA SER A 13 -6.59 11.61 7.89
C SER A 13 -6.74 10.23 8.51
N LEU A 14 -7.48 9.36 7.82
CA LEU A 14 -7.52 7.93 8.12
C LEU A 14 -6.18 7.36 7.64
N SER A 15 -5.29 7.01 8.57
CA SER A 15 -4.16 6.14 8.27
C SER A 15 -4.68 4.76 7.85
N VAL A 16 -4.99 4.60 6.57
CA VAL A 16 -5.26 3.30 5.96
C VAL A 16 -3.93 2.58 5.86
N LYS A 17 -3.61 1.77 6.88
CA LYS A 17 -2.52 0.80 6.79
C LYS A 17 -3.05 -0.36 5.96
N ALA A 18 -2.54 -0.51 4.73
CA ALA A 18 -2.90 -1.64 3.88
C ALA A 18 -2.56 -2.95 4.62
N GLU A 19 -3.49 -3.90 4.58
CA GLU A 19 -3.25 -5.24 5.10
C GLU A 19 -2.11 -5.91 4.31
N PRO A 20 -1.30 -6.77 4.95
CA PRO A 20 -0.26 -7.52 4.23
C PRO A 20 -0.91 -8.34 3.11
N LEU A 21 -0.33 -8.24 1.92
CA LEU A 21 -0.85 -8.92 0.72
C LEU A 21 -0.57 -10.43 0.77
N LEU A 22 0.48 -10.84 1.48
CA LEU A 22 0.80 -12.24 1.73
C LEU A 22 -0.14 -12.91 2.75
N MET A 23 -0.56 -14.13 2.40
CA MET A 23 -1.15 -15.09 3.35
C MET A 23 -0.13 -15.50 4.42
N ALA A 24 -0.60 -16.02 5.56
CA ALA A 24 0.28 -16.49 6.61
C ALA A 24 1.17 -17.65 6.15
N PHE A 25 2.38 -17.75 6.71
CA PHE A 25 3.37 -18.77 6.36
C PHE A 25 2.80 -20.20 6.45
N ASP A 26 2.12 -20.55 7.55
CA ASP A 26 1.57 -21.88 7.75
C ASP A 26 0.49 -22.22 6.71
N GLU A 27 -0.34 -21.25 6.37
CA GLU A 27 -1.38 -21.41 5.34
C GLU A 27 -0.74 -21.60 3.96
N TYR A 28 0.26 -20.80 3.63
CA TYR A 28 1.03 -20.95 2.40
C TYR A 28 1.68 -22.33 2.32
N MET A 29 2.39 -22.75 3.37
CA MET A 29 3.08 -24.04 3.41
C MET A 29 2.11 -25.19 3.23
N GLN A 30 0.96 -25.14 3.93
CA GLN A 30 -0.07 -26.16 3.79
C GLN A 30 -0.60 -26.25 2.36
N ARG A 31 -0.90 -25.11 1.71
CA ARG A 31 -1.41 -25.09 0.33
C ARG A 31 -0.35 -25.51 -0.69
N CYS A 32 0.89 -25.07 -0.52
CA CYS A 32 2.00 -25.41 -1.40
C CYS A 32 2.29 -26.91 -1.38
N MET A 33 2.40 -27.49 -0.18
CA MET A 33 2.64 -28.93 0.00
C MET A 33 1.46 -29.79 -0.47
N GLN A 34 0.21 -29.34 -0.25
CA GLN A 34 -0.97 -30.03 -0.80
C GLN A 34 -1.02 -30.02 -2.33
N THR A 35 -0.49 -28.98 -2.96
CA THR A 35 -0.56 -28.82 -4.42
C THR A 35 0.58 -29.56 -5.14
N TYR A 36 1.80 -29.47 -4.60
CA TYR A 36 3.01 -29.90 -5.30
C TYR A 36 3.63 -31.18 -4.74
N GLY A 37 3.28 -31.58 -3.51
CA GLY A 37 3.79 -32.78 -2.88
C GLY A 37 4.34 -32.53 -1.48
N GLY A 38 4.38 -33.59 -0.68
CA GLY A 38 4.84 -33.57 0.71
C GLY A 38 6.31 -33.94 0.90
N ASP A 39 7.11 -33.96 -0.15
CA ASP A 39 8.52 -34.35 -0.08
C ASP A 39 9.41 -33.19 0.40
N GLU A 40 10.59 -33.55 0.93
CA GLU A 40 11.53 -32.61 1.53
C GLU A 40 12.03 -31.54 0.53
N VAL A 41 12.15 -31.89 -0.75
CA VAL A 41 12.58 -30.92 -1.77
C VAL A 41 11.48 -29.90 -2.00
N THR A 42 10.23 -30.35 -2.16
CA THR A 42 9.07 -29.47 -2.29
C THR A 42 8.92 -28.56 -1.08
N GLU A 43 9.11 -29.07 0.14
CA GLU A 43 9.08 -28.26 1.37
C GLU A 43 10.09 -27.11 1.31
N LYS A 44 11.36 -27.40 0.97
CA LYS A 44 12.41 -26.39 0.88
C LYS A 44 12.15 -25.36 -0.21
N VAL A 45 11.59 -25.78 -1.34
CA VAL A 45 11.21 -24.88 -2.43
C VAL A 45 10.06 -23.97 -2.01
N CYS A 46 9.04 -24.51 -1.34
CA CYS A 46 7.93 -23.74 -0.80
C CYS A 46 8.44 -22.69 0.21
N GLU A 47 9.24 -23.11 1.19
CA GLU A 47 9.84 -22.20 2.19
C GLU A 47 10.66 -21.08 1.52
N SER A 48 11.52 -21.43 0.57
CA SER A 48 12.37 -20.46 -0.13
C SER A 48 11.55 -19.46 -0.94
N GLN A 49 10.46 -19.90 -1.58
CA GLN A 49 9.57 -19.00 -2.31
C GLN A 49 8.86 -18.04 -1.36
N TYR A 50 8.32 -18.52 -0.24
CA TYR A 50 7.62 -17.67 0.70
C TYR A 50 8.51 -16.52 1.19
N ARG A 51 9.75 -16.85 1.59
CA ARG A 51 10.71 -15.83 2.03
C ARG A 51 11.04 -14.81 0.94
N ALA A 52 11.22 -15.27 -0.30
CA ALA A 52 11.48 -14.36 -1.41
C ALA A 52 10.30 -13.41 -1.69
N ILE A 53 9.07 -13.85 -1.47
CA ILE A 53 7.89 -12.99 -1.59
C ILE A 53 7.84 -11.99 -0.43
N GLU A 54 8.10 -12.42 0.81
CA GLU A 54 8.10 -11.55 1.99
C GLU A 54 9.13 -10.41 1.87
N GLU A 55 10.35 -10.73 1.44
CA GLU A 55 11.40 -9.73 1.18
C GLU A 55 10.96 -8.73 0.10
N LYS A 56 10.29 -9.21 -0.94
CA LYS A 56 9.80 -8.36 -2.04
C LYS A 56 8.64 -7.47 -1.60
N GLU A 57 7.73 -7.95 -0.76
CA GLU A 57 6.64 -7.14 -0.20
C GLU A 57 7.17 -6.03 0.71
N ALA A 58 8.14 -6.35 1.56
CA ALA A 58 8.79 -5.35 2.40
C ALA A 58 9.46 -4.26 1.55
N ALA A 59 10.15 -4.65 0.47
CA ALA A 59 10.79 -3.71 -0.45
C ALA A 59 9.77 -2.82 -1.19
N LEU A 60 8.65 -3.39 -1.65
CA LEU A 60 7.58 -2.64 -2.32
C LEU A 60 6.88 -1.65 -1.38
N THR A 61 6.65 -2.07 -0.13
CA THR A 61 6.07 -1.20 0.90
C THR A 61 7.00 -0.02 1.16
N ALA A 62 8.29 -0.28 1.36
CA ALA A 62 9.28 0.78 1.57
C ALA A 62 9.41 1.74 0.37
N GLN A 63 9.33 1.23 -0.87
CA GLN A 63 9.32 2.07 -2.06
C GLN A 63 8.05 2.93 -2.14
N THR A 64 6.90 2.36 -1.79
CA THR A 64 5.62 3.09 -1.79
C THR A 64 5.61 4.17 -0.72
N ASP A 65 6.11 3.88 0.49
CA ASP A 65 6.24 4.85 1.57
C ASP A 65 7.19 5.99 1.15
N ALA A 66 8.33 5.68 0.53
CA ALA A 66 9.27 6.70 0.04
C ALA A 66 8.67 7.60 -1.05
N LEU A 67 7.89 7.03 -1.98
CA LEU A 67 7.18 7.80 -3.02
C LEU A 67 6.07 8.65 -2.42
N THR A 68 5.34 8.09 -1.45
CA THR A 68 4.30 8.78 -0.69
C THR A 68 4.93 9.98 0.02
N ASP A 69 5.94 9.77 0.84
CA ASP A 69 6.65 10.85 1.54
C ASP A 69 7.20 11.91 0.59
N ALA A 70 7.74 11.53 -0.59
CA ALA A 70 8.19 12.49 -1.60
C ALA A 70 7.03 13.33 -2.20
N VAL A 71 5.86 12.73 -2.40
CA VAL A 71 4.65 13.44 -2.87
C VAL A 71 4.09 14.36 -1.79
N TRP A 72 4.04 13.92 -0.52
CA TRP A 72 3.50 14.72 0.58
C TRP A 72 4.50 15.78 1.10
N SER A 73 5.81 15.57 0.92
CA SER A 73 6.86 16.56 1.24
C SER A 73 7.11 17.57 0.10
N GLY A 74 6.42 17.40 -1.04
CA GLY A 74 6.58 18.24 -2.23
C GLY A 74 5.58 19.39 -2.38
N ASP A 75 4.64 19.59 -1.45
CA ASP A 75 3.65 20.67 -1.53
C ASP A 75 4.02 21.88 -0.66
N GLU A 76 5.04 22.62 -1.09
CA GLU A 76 5.15 24.07 -0.84
C GLU A 76 4.77 24.88 -2.09
N GLY A 77 3.89 24.35 -2.96
CA GLY A 77 3.33 25.17 -4.02
C GLY A 77 2.76 24.39 -5.20
N LEU A 78 1.45 24.15 -5.18
CA LEU A 78 0.68 24.05 -6.41
C LEU A 78 0.70 25.40 -7.14
N PRO A 79 1.22 25.49 -8.39
CA PRO A 79 1.06 26.67 -9.22
C PRO A 79 -0.39 26.74 -9.73
N ASN A 80 -1.19 27.66 -9.17
CA ASN A 80 -2.48 28.00 -9.77
C ASN A 80 -2.24 28.84 -11.03
N GLY A 81 -2.07 28.16 -12.15
CA GLY A 81 -1.94 28.74 -13.49
C GLY A 81 -3.23 28.64 -14.31
N GLY A 82 -4.12 29.61 -14.13
CA GLY A 82 -4.83 30.32 -15.21
C GLY A 82 -6.07 29.70 -15.88
N ALA A 83 -7.22 30.39 -15.76
CA ALA A 83 -8.12 30.68 -16.90
C ALA A 83 -9.21 31.74 -16.56
N ALA A 84 -9.14 32.88 -17.27
CA ALA A 84 -10.23 33.69 -17.85
C ALA A 84 -11.38 34.29 -16.98
N ASN A 85 -11.35 35.62 -16.81
CA ASN A 85 -12.25 36.64 -17.43
C ASN A 85 -11.81 38.03 -16.91
N GLY A 86 -11.67 39.10 -17.69
CA GLY A 86 -12.35 39.42 -18.94
C GLY A 86 -13.56 40.33 -18.66
N GLN A 87 -13.29 41.64 -18.52
CA GLN A 87 -14.23 42.77 -18.38
C GLN A 87 -14.98 42.96 -17.05
#